data_AF-A0A9P2IQ76-F1
#
_entry.id   AF-A0A9P2IQ76-F1
#
_cell.length_a   1.000
_cell.length_b   1.000
_cell.length_c   1.000
_cell.angle_alpha   90.00
_cell.angle_beta   90.00
_cell.angle_gamma   90.00
#
_symmetry.space_group_name_H-M   'P 1'
#
loop_
_entity.id
_entity.type
_entity.pdbx_description
1 polymer ?
#
loop_
_entity_poly.entity_id
_entity_poly.type
_entity_poly.pdbx_seq_one_letter_code
_entity_poly.pdbx_strand_id
1 'polypeptide(L)' 'AVCTLFDVDALSRVVNDGSVHPLTRAPITPSMIVKPEECKYDPARGSFIIKDS' A
#
# COMPACT_ATOMS: atom_id res chain seq x y z
N ALA A 1 -1.15 9.81 -5.00
CA ALA A 1 -0.51 8.98 -3.95
C ALA A 1 0.14 7.75 -4.59
N VAL A 2 1.23 7.22 -4.02
CA VAL A 2 1.97 6.05 -4.54
C VAL A 2 1.46 4.78 -3.85
N CYS A 3 1.22 3.71 -4.62
CA CYS A 3 0.94 2.38 -4.09
C CYS A 3 2.22 1.56 -4.03
N THR A 4 2.30 0.68 -3.03
CA THR A 4 3.38 -0.30 -2.89
C THR A 4 2.77 -1.70 -2.86
N LEU A 5 3.34 -2.63 -3.63
CA LEU A 5 2.94 -4.03 -3.57
C LEU A 5 3.61 -4.69 -2.37
N PHE A 6 2.80 -5.30 -1.50
CA PHE A 6 3.26 -6.12 -0.40
C PHE A 6 2.84 -7.57 -0.64
N ASP A 7 3.65 -8.50 -0.15
CA ASP A 7 3.23 -9.90 -0.02
C ASP A 7 2.06 -9.99 0.96
N VAL A 8 1.03 -10.75 0.60
CA VAL A 8 -0.22 -10.82 1.38
C VAL A 8 0.02 -11.42 2.76
N ASP A 9 0.81 -12.48 2.87
CA ASP A 9 1.09 -13.15 4.14
C ASP A 9 1.97 -12.27 5.03
N ALA A 10 2.95 -11.58 4.43
CA ALA A 10 3.79 -10.64 5.14
C ALA A 10 2.99 -9.45 5.71
N LEU A 11 2.13 -8.83 4.90
CA LEU A 11 1.30 -7.71 5.34
C LEU A 11 0.29 -8.13 6.40
N SER A 12 -0.35 -9.31 6.23
CA SER A 12 -1.25 -9.87 7.24
C SER A 12 -0.56 -10.08 8.58
N ARG A 13 0.68 -10.58 8.60
CA ARG A 13 1.45 -10.71 9.86
C ARG A 13 1.68 -9.35 10.52
N VAL A 14 2.14 -8.36 9.77
CA VAL A 14 2.38 -7.00 10.30
C VAL A 14 1.12 -6.41 10.92
N VAL A 15 -0.04 -6.60 10.29
CA VAL A 15 -1.34 -6.13 10.83
C VAL A 15 -1.74 -6.91 12.08
N ASN A 16 -1.65 -8.25 12.05
CA ASN A 16 -2.05 -9.11 13.17
C ASN A 16 -1.16 -8.93 14.41
N ASP A 17 0.12 -8.59 14.22
CA ASP A 17 1.06 -8.29 15.30
C ASP A 17 0.84 -6.89 15.91
N GLY A 18 -0.12 -6.11 15.38
CA GLY A 18 -0.38 -4.74 15.82
C GLY A 18 0.76 -3.77 15.50
N SER A 19 1.57 -4.10 14.50
CA SER A 19 2.73 -3.31 14.09
C SER A 19 2.32 -2.09 13.25
N VAL A 20 3.32 -1.34 12.80
CA VAL A 20 3.15 -0.11 12.02
C VAL A 20 3.50 -0.32 10.54
N HIS A 21 3.04 0.59 9.69
CA HIS A 21 3.32 0.56 8.26
C HIS A 21 4.85 0.55 8.01
N PRO A 22 5.38 -0.39 7.22
CA PRO A 22 6.82 -0.65 7.14
C PRO A 22 7.63 0.51 6.54
N LEU A 23 7.02 1.36 5.70
CA LEU A 23 7.72 2.50 5.08
C LEU A 23 7.56 3.81 5.87
N THR A 24 6.38 4.05 6.44
CA THR A 24 6.02 5.35 7.03
C THR A 24 5.96 5.32 8.55
N ARG A 25 5.96 4.12 9.14
CA ARG A 25 5.81 3.87 10.58
C ARG A 25 4.48 4.38 11.18
N ALA A 26 3.52 4.76 10.34
CA ALA A 26 2.17 5.14 10.76
C ALA A 26 1.33 3.90 11.14
N PRO A 27 0.30 4.03 12.01
CA PRO A 27 -0.66 2.97 12.25
C PRO A 27 -1.31 2.52 10.93
N ILE A 28 -1.42 1.21 10.72
CA ILE A 28 -2.04 0.67 9.51
C ILE A 28 -3.55 0.82 9.63
N THR A 29 -4.17 1.45 8.63
CA THR A 29 -5.63 1.64 8.55
C THR A 29 -6.17 1.05 7.25
N PRO A 30 -7.46 0.65 7.21
CA PRO A 30 -8.08 0.14 5.98
C PRO A 30 -7.97 1.11 4.79
N SER A 31 -7.97 2.42 5.03
CA SER A 31 -7.80 3.45 4.01
C SER A 31 -6.43 3.46 3.32
N MET A 32 -5.42 2.79 3.88
CA MET A 32 -4.11 2.62 3.24
C MET A 32 -4.08 1.44 2.26
N ILE A 33 -5.04 0.52 2.34
CA ILE A 33 -5.11 -0.67 1.50
C ILE A 33 -6.13 -0.43 0.37
N VAL A 34 -5.67 -0.53 -0.86
CA VAL A 34 -6.49 -0.33 -2.07
C VAL A 34 -6.59 -1.63 -2.86
N LYS A 35 -7.62 -1.74 -3.70
CA LYS A 35 -7.74 -2.87 -4.63
C LYS A 35 -6.72 -2.74 -5.76
N PRO A 36 -6.26 -3.87 -6.35
CA PRO A 36 -5.35 -3.83 -7.50
C PRO A 36 -5.88 -2.97 -8.66
N GLU A 37 -7.18 -3.06 -8.94
CA GLU A 37 -7.86 -2.29 -9.98
C GLU A 37 -7.94 -0.78 -9.70
N GLU A 38 -7.68 -0.31 -8.48
CA GLU A 38 -7.67 1.10 -8.11
C GLU A 38 -6.28 1.73 -8.27
N CYS A 39 -5.26 0.93 -8.58
CA CYS A 39 -3.90 1.39 -8.76
C CYS A 39 -3.36 1.09 -10.17
N LYS A 40 -2.63 2.04 -10.77
CA LYS A 40 -2.08 1.91 -12.13
C LYS A 40 -0.60 2.31 -12.16
N TYR A 41 0.17 1.69 -13.04
CA TYR A 41 1.55 2.13 -13.28
C TYR A 41 1.56 3.49 -14.01
N ASP A 42 2.30 4.45 -13.48
CA ASP A 42 2.55 5.74 -14.11
C ASP A 42 4.01 5.80 -14.59
N PRO A 43 4.26 5.76 -15.93
CA PRO A 43 5.60 5.77 -16.48
C PRO A 43 6.34 7.10 -16.27
N ALA A 44 5.63 8.22 -16.11
CA ALA A 44 6.26 9.52 -15.85
C ALA A 44 6.82 9.58 -14.42
N ARG A 45 6.21 8.83 -13.49
CA ARG A 45 6.61 8.76 -12.08
C ARG A 45 7.40 7.51 -11.72
N GLY A 46 7.51 6.55 -12.64
CA GLY A 46 8.19 5.27 -12.43
C GLY A 46 7.61 4.44 -11.27
N SER A 47 6.32 4.58 -10.97
CA SER A 47 5.68 3.97 -9.80
C SER A 47 4.20 3.67 -10.03
N PHE A 48 3.64 2.78 -9.22
CA PHE A 48 2.19 2.57 -9.17
C PHE A 48 1.53 3.71 -8.38
N ILE A 49 0.46 4.28 -8.92
CA ILE A 49 -0.29 5.38 -8.32
C ILE A 49 -1.78 5.06 -8.24
N ILE A 50 -2.44 5.57 -7.20
CA ILE A 50 -3.90 5.50 -7.09
C ILE A 50 -4.52 6.25 -8.27
N LYS A 51 -5.53 5.65 -8.92
CA LYS A 51 -6.29 6.30 -9.99
C LYS A 51 -6.94 7.58 -9.44
N ASP A 52 -6.95 8.63 -10.25
CA ASP A 52 -7.57 9.93 -9.91
C ASP A 52 -6.92 10.68 -8.72
N SER A 53 -5.64 10.39 -8.42
CA SER A 53 -4.85 11.04 -7.38
C SER A 53 -3.68 11.87 -7.91
#